data_AF-A0A2X2SVZ3-F1
#
_entry.id   AF-A0A2X2SVZ3-F1
#
_cell.length_a   1.000
_cell.length_b   1.000
_cell.length_c   1.000
_cell.angle_alpha   90.00
_cell.angle_beta   90.00
_cell.angle_gamma   90.00
#
_symmetry.space_group_name_H-M   'P 1'
#
loop_
_entity.id
_entity.type
_entity.pdbx_description
1 polymer ?
#
loop_
_entity_poly.entity_id
_entity_poly.type
_entity_poly.pdbx_seq_one_letter_code
_entity_poly.pdbx_strand_id
1 'polypeptide(L)'
;MNDYKEILKTLLLQYYSPQEEEHSEQVYKSTLQVLKMALGVLPTEPIDQHDVYEALTELGFTIELVQEREEETYLWKMYRKTLP
;
A
#
# COMPACT_ATOMS: atom_id res chain seq x y z
N MET A 1 14.55 -11.73 -15.01
CA MET A 1 13.42 -12.03 -14.13
C MET A 1 12.76 -10.70 -13.84
N ASN A 2 11.49 -10.52 -14.19
CA ASN A 2 10.78 -9.27 -13.86
C ASN A 2 10.52 -9.28 -12.36
N ASP A 3 11.11 -8.33 -11.63
CA ASP A 3 10.85 -8.19 -10.21
C ASP A 3 9.59 -7.34 -10.03
N TYR A 4 8.45 -8.02 -10.07
CA TYR A 4 7.16 -7.36 -9.92
C TYR A 4 7.03 -6.69 -8.56
N LYS A 5 7.70 -7.20 -7.51
CA LYS A 5 7.73 -6.59 -6.18
C LYS A 5 8.43 -5.22 -6.24
N GLU A 6 9.53 -5.08 -6.99
CA GLU A 6 10.17 -3.77 -7.22
C GLU A 6 9.29 -2.80 -8.01
N ILE A 7 8.54 -3.30 -9.00
CA ILE A 7 7.56 -2.48 -9.73
C ILE A 7 6.44 -2.03 -8.79
N LEU A 8 5.93 -2.93 -7.95
CA LEU A 8 4.93 -2.62 -6.92
C LEU A 8 5.43 -1.53 -5.97
N LYS A 9 6.66 -1.66 -5.46
CA LYS A 9 7.26 -0.63 -4.60
C LYS A 9 7.35 0.73 -5.29
N THR A 10 7.77 0.73 -6.55
CA THR A 10 7.84 1.95 -7.37
C THR A 10 6.45 2.60 -7.50
N LEU A 11 5.43 1.81 -7.83
CA LEU A 11 4.05 2.31 -7.92
C LEU A 11 3.53 2.82 -6.58
N LEU A 12 3.82 2.13 -5.48
CA LEU A 12 3.46 2.57 -4.14
C LEU A 12 4.07 3.93 -3.81
N LEU A 13 5.37 4.11 -3.98
CA LEU A 13 6.07 5.37 -3.67
C LEU A 13 5.70 6.52 -4.62
N GLN A 14 5.25 6.22 -5.83
CA GLN A 14 4.78 7.22 -6.78
C GLN A 14 3.49 7.90 -6.31
N TYR A 15 2.57 7.13 -5.72
CA TYR A 15 1.23 7.61 -5.36
C TYR A 15 1.02 7.77 -3.85
N TYR A 16 1.85 7.13 -3.04
CA TYR A 16 1.74 7.10 -1.58
C TYR A 16 3.08 7.35 -0.91
N SER A 17 3.02 7.77 0.34
CA SER A 17 4.16 7.94 1.23
C SER A 17 3.91 7.24 2.56
N PRO A 18 4.95 6.67 3.20
CA PRO A 18 4.85 6.18 4.57
C PRO A 18 4.79 7.32 5.60
N GLN A 19 5.12 8.55 5.20
CA GLN A 19 5.14 9.73 6.06
C GLN A 19 4.19 10.79 5.53
N GLU A 20 3.71 11.64 6.43
CA GLU A 20 2.88 12.77 6.06
C GLU A 20 3.71 13.78 5.25
N GLU A 21 3.21 14.13 4.08
CA GLU A 21 3.79 15.15 3.20
C GLU A 21 2.84 16.34 3.06
N GLU A 22 3.36 17.50 2.65
CA GLU A 22 2.56 18.70 2.42
C GLU A 22 1.44 18.42 1.40
N HIS A 23 0.20 18.74 1.77
CA HIS A 23 -1.02 18.47 1.01
C HIS A 23 -1.41 16.99 0.82
N SER A 24 -0.74 16.03 1.46
CA SER A 24 -1.12 14.62 1.36
C SER A 24 -2.39 14.26 2.16
N GLU A 25 -3.13 13.25 1.70
CA GLU A 25 -4.33 12.73 2.38
C GLU A 25 -4.00 11.43 3.10
N GLN A 26 -4.24 11.36 4.41
CA GLN A 26 -4.11 10.10 5.16
C GLN A 26 -5.22 9.14 4.76
N VAL A 27 -4.84 7.93 4.38
CA VAL A 27 -5.77 6.85 4.02
C VAL A 27 -5.35 5.55 4.69
N TYR A 28 -6.33 4.67 4.90
CA TYR A 28 -6.11 3.32 5.43
C TYR A 28 -6.41 2.28 4.36
N LYS A 29 -5.54 1.26 4.23
CA LYS A 29 -5.74 0.15 3.30
C LYS A 29 -5.32 -1.18 3.92
N SER A 30 -6.09 -2.23 3.67
CA SER A 30 -5.65 -3.61 3.92
C SER A 30 -4.69 -4.08 2.84
N THR A 31 -3.88 -5.09 3.15
CA THR A 31 -3.01 -5.77 2.18
C THR A 31 -3.78 -6.24 0.95
N LEU A 32 -5.00 -6.77 1.13
CA LEU A 32 -5.86 -7.20 0.03
C LEU A 32 -6.32 -6.03 -0.87
N GLN A 33 -6.61 -4.86 -0.29
CA GLN A 33 -6.96 -3.68 -1.09
C GLN A 33 -5.77 -3.20 -1.92
N VAL A 34 -4.56 -3.21 -1.36
CA VAL A 34 -3.34 -2.85 -2.08
C VAL A 34 -3.04 -3.86 -3.19
N LEU A 35 -3.19 -5.17 -2.92
CA LEU A 35 -3.07 -6.22 -3.95
C LEU A 35 -4.02 -5.97 -5.12
N LYS A 36 -5.30 -5.68 -4.84
CA LYS A 36 -6.30 -5.39 -5.90
C LYS A 36 -5.92 -4.17 -6.74
N MET A 37 -5.28 -3.16 -6.15
CA MET A 37 -4.75 -2.01 -6.90
C MET A 37 -3.61 -2.43 -7.82
N ALA A 38 -2.69 -3.27 -7.33
CA ALA A 38 -1.56 -3.77 -8.10
C ALA A 38 -2.01 -4.63 -9.29
N LEU A 39 -3.00 -5.51 -9.08
CA LEU A 39 -3.58 -6.39 -10.10
C LEU A 39 -4.36 -5.66 -11.21
N GLY A 40 -4.60 -4.34 -11.06
CA GLY A 40 -5.13 -3.53 -12.15
C GLY A 40 -4.12 -3.29 -13.28
N VAL A 41 -2.82 -3.48 -13.02
CA VAL A 41 -1.72 -3.22 -13.96
C VAL A 41 -0.75 -4.41 -14.05
N LEU A 42 -0.49 -5.09 -12.94
CA LEU A 42 0.42 -6.22 -12.86
C LEU A 42 -0.32 -7.53 -13.17
N PRO A 43 0.35 -8.49 -13.87
CA PRO A 43 -0.21 -9.81 -14.08
C PRO A 43 -0.48 -10.54 -12.76
N THR A 44 -1.49 -11.39 -12.74
CA THR A 44 -1.99 -12.13 -11.56
C THR A 44 -1.02 -13.17 -10.99
N GLU A 45 0.04 -13.51 -11.72
CA GLU A 45 1.23 -14.20 -11.18
C GLU A 45 2.46 -13.33 -11.50
N PRO A 46 3.41 -13.10 -10.58
CA PRO A 46 3.67 -13.73 -9.27
C PRO A 46 3.59 -12.73 -8.09
N ILE A 47 2.54 -11.91 -7.99
CA ILE A 47 2.31 -11.08 -6.78
C ILE A 47 1.10 -11.57 -6.01
N ASP A 48 1.30 -11.84 -4.72
CA ASP A 48 0.25 -12.17 -3.78
C ASP A 48 0.21 -11.21 -2.57
N GLN A 49 -0.55 -11.57 -1.52
CA GLN A 49 -0.64 -10.75 -0.31
C GLN A 49 0.66 -10.74 0.50
N HIS A 50 1.46 -11.80 0.44
CA HIS A 50 2.77 -11.87 1.10
C HIS A 50 3.72 -10.86 0.46
N ASP A 51 3.80 -10.84 -0.87
CA ASP A 51 4.65 -9.87 -1.59
C ASP A 51 4.28 -8.42 -1.28
N VAL A 52 2.98 -8.13 -1.22
CA VAL A 52 2.47 -6.79 -0.86
C VAL A 52 2.82 -6.43 0.57
N TYR A 53 2.65 -7.37 1.50
CA TYR A 53 3.00 -7.16 2.91
C TYR A 53 4.50 -6.87 3.07
N GLU A 54 5.36 -7.66 2.42
CA GLU A 54 6.81 -7.44 2.46
C GLU A 54 7.18 -6.09 1.82
N ALA A 55 6.61 -5.75 0.67
CA ALA A 55 6.87 -4.48 0.00
C ALA A 55 6.51 -3.27 0.88
N LEU A 56 5.33 -3.28 1.51
CA LEU A 56 4.91 -2.19 2.40
C LEU A 56 5.81 -2.10 3.65
N THR A 57 6.22 -3.24 4.20
CA THR A 57 7.15 -3.30 5.34
C THR A 57 8.51 -2.73 4.97
N GLU A 58 9.09 -3.16 3.85
CA GLU A 58 10.41 -2.70 3.37
C GLU A 58 10.43 -1.22 3.02
N LEU A 59 9.29 -0.67 2.58
CA LEU A 59 9.11 0.76 2.30
C LEU A 59 8.84 1.60 3.57
N GLY A 60 8.66 0.98 4.73
CA GLY A 60 8.47 1.67 6.01
C GLY A 60 7.05 2.18 6.25
N PHE A 61 6.04 1.67 5.54
CA PHE A 61 4.64 1.93 5.90
C PHE A 61 4.34 1.31 7.26
N THR A 62 3.44 1.92 8.03
CA THR A 62 3.07 1.46 9.37
C THR A 62 1.65 0.88 9.39
N ILE A 63 1.39 0.02 10.36
CA ILE A 63 0.07 -0.56 10.60
C ILE A 63 -0.52 0.12 11.85
N GLU A 64 -1.77 0.55 11.76
CA GLU A 64 -2.53 1.11 12.88
C GLU A 64 -3.82 0.29 13.11
N LEU A 65 -4.28 0.26 14.37
CA LEU A 65 -5.60 -0.26 14.73
C LEU A 65 -6.63 0.83 14.44
N VAL A 66 -7.55 0.56 13.52
CA VAL A 66 -8.58 1.51 13.09
C VAL A 66 -9.95 0.98 13.53
N GLN A 67 -10.74 1.83 14.17
CA GLN A 67 -12.13 1.54 14.48
C GLN A 67 -12.98 1.79 13.22
N GLU A 68 -13.42 0.73 12.56
CA GLU A 68 -14.38 0.82 11.47
C GLU A 68 -15.74 0.27 11.95
N ARG A 69 -16.71 1.17 12.12
CA ARG A 69 -18.04 0.83 12.67
C ARG A 69 -17.93 0.25 14.08
N GLU A 70 -18.37 -0.99 14.29
CA GLU A 70 -18.37 -1.71 15.56
C GLU A 70 -17.16 -2.66 15.71
N GLU A 71 -16.24 -2.68 14.75
CA GLU A 71 -15.08 -3.58 14.73
C GLU A 71 -13.76 -2.80 14.69
N GLU A 72 -12.73 -3.37 15.31
CA GLU A 72 -11.36 -2.87 15.22
C GLU A 72 -10.58 -3.69 14.19
N THR A 73 -9.94 -3.04 13.22
CA THR A 73 -9.19 -3.70 12.15
C THR A 73 -7.79 -3.10 12.01
N TYR A 74 -6.79 -3.95 11.83
CA TYR A 74 -5.42 -3.51 11.51
C TYR A 74 -5.31 -3.17 10.02
N LEU A 75 -4.93 -1.93 9.73
CA LEU A 75 -4.79 -1.42 8.36
C LEU A 75 -3.46 -0.69 8.19
N TRP A 76 -2.93 -0.69 6.96
CA TRP A 76 -1.79 0.12 6.59
C TRP A 76 -2.18 1.58 6.60
N LYS A 77 -1.46 2.38 7.38
CA LYS A 77 -1.49 3.83 7.30
C LYS A 77 -0.65 4.28 6.13
N MET A 78 -1.26 5.02 5.21
CA MET A 78 -0.60 5.52 4.01
C MET A 78 -0.99 6.98 3.80
N TYR A 79 -0.12 7.76 3.19
CA TYR A 79 -0.41 9.14 2.82
C TYR A 79 -0.46 9.24 1.30
N ARG A 80 -1.64 9.51 0.74
CA ARG A 80 -1.82 9.67 -0.70
C ARG A 80 -1.24 11.02 -1.12
N LYS A 81 -0.30 10.99 -2.06
CA LYS A 81 0.30 12.20 -2.62
C LYS A 81 -0.70 12.92 -3.52
N THR A 82 -0.70 14.24 -3.43
CA THR A 82 -1.39 15.10 -4.39
C THR A 82 -0.58 15.08 -5.67
N LEU A 83 -1.07 14.38 -6.68
CA LEU A 83 -0.43 14.39 -7.98
C LEU A 83 -0.63 15.79 -8.60
N PRO A 84 0.43 16.39 -9.18
CA PRO A 84 0.33 17.67 -9.88
C PRO A 84 -0.57 17.59 -11.12
#